data_AF-F3GP54-F1
#
_entry.id   AF-F3GP54-F1
#
_cell.length_a   1.000
_cell.length_b   1.000
_cell.length_c   1.000
_cell.angle_alpha   90.00
_cell.angle_beta   90.00
_cell.angle_gamma   90.00
#
_symmetry.space_group_name_H-M   'P 1'
#
loop_
_entity.id
_entity.type
_entity.pdbx_description
1 polymer ?
#
loop_
_entity_poly.entity_id
_entity_poly.type
_entity_poly.pdbx_seq_one_letter_code
_entity_poly.pdbx_strand_id
1 'polypeptide(L)' 'PWSDKAVEALLVGKPVTRENFAAAADAMLEDAQPLEHNGFKVRLARRAIIRALSDAATGGSAQ' A
#
# COMPACT_ATOMS: atom_id res chain seq x y z
N PRO A 1 10.28 -4.72 10.80
CA PRO A 1 8.88 -4.67 10.31
C PRO A 1 8.28 -3.29 10.59
N TRP A 2 7.66 -2.66 9.60
CA TRP A 2 7.04 -1.34 9.70
C TRP A 2 5.52 -1.49 9.52
N SER A 3 4.72 -0.90 10.41
CA SER A 3 3.26 -0.81 10.34
C SER A 3 2.79 0.58 10.75
N ASP A 4 1.81 1.14 10.06
CA ASP A 4 1.16 2.40 10.41
C ASP A 4 -0.33 2.17 10.72
N LYS A 5 -0.72 2.42 11.98
CA LYS A 5 -2.09 2.21 12.46
C LYS A 5 -3.09 3.21 11.88
N ALA A 6 -2.65 4.41 11.54
CA ALA A 6 -3.52 5.39 10.89
C ALA A 6 -3.87 4.92 9.47
N VAL A 7 -2.89 4.38 8.73
CA VAL A 7 -3.15 3.83 7.39
C VAL A 7 -4.02 2.58 7.43
N GLU A 8 -3.79 1.67 8.39
CA GLU A 8 -4.67 0.51 8.59
C GLU A 8 -6.12 0.94 8.83
N ALA A 9 -6.33 2.00 9.62
CA ALA A 9 -7.67 2.53 9.90
C ALA A 9 -8.38 3.09 8.65
N LEU A 10 -7.64 3.55 7.63
CA LEU A 10 -8.24 4.01 6.36
C LEU A 10 -8.97 2.90 5.61
N LEU A 11 -8.63 1.63 5.85
CA LEU A 11 -9.23 0.48 5.18
C LEU A 11 -10.45 -0.07 5.92
N VAL A 12 -10.58 0.20 7.21
CA VAL A 12 -11.67 -0.35 8.04
C VAL A 12 -13.02 0.23 7.60
N GLY A 13 -13.98 -0.65 7.32
CA GLY A 13 -15.33 -0.28 6.89
C GLY A 13 -15.43 0.29 5.47
N LYS A 14 -14.32 0.35 4.73
CA LYS A 14 -14.32 0.78 3.33
C LYS A 14 -14.59 -0.39 2.37
N PRO A 15 -15.21 -0.14 1.20
CA PRO A 15 -15.32 -1.13 0.15
C PRO A 15 -13.96 -1.65 -0.33
N VAL A 16 -13.89 -2.94 -0.64
CA VAL A 16 -12.71 -3.62 -1.18
C VAL A 16 -12.52 -3.21 -2.64
N THR A 17 -11.78 -2.14 -2.88
CA THR A 17 -11.57 -1.55 -4.21
C THR A 17 -10.13 -1.10 -4.40
N ARG A 18 -9.68 -1.08 -5.65
CA ARG A 18 -8.33 -0.65 -6.01
C ARG A 18 -8.07 0.80 -5.63
N GLU A 19 -9.09 1.64 -5.71
CA GLU A 19 -9.05 3.06 -5.36
C GLU A 19 -8.75 3.26 -3.88
N ASN A 20 -9.44 2.51 -2.99
CA ASN A 20 -9.18 2.56 -1.56
C ASN A 20 -7.78 2.02 -1.20
N PHE A 21 -7.31 0.98 -1.89
CA PHE A 21 -5.95 0.47 -1.71
C PHE A 21 -4.88 1.47 -2.17
N ALA A 22 -5.14 2.20 -3.27
CA ALA A 22 -4.25 3.24 -3.75
C ALA A 22 -4.16 4.39 -2.73
N ALA A 23 -5.29 4.83 -2.18
CA ALA A 23 -5.31 5.87 -1.14
C ALA A 23 -4.52 5.45 0.12
N ALA A 24 -4.66 4.20 0.58
CA ALA A 24 -3.88 3.68 1.69
C ALA A 24 -2.37 3.60 1.36
N ALA A 25 -2.02 3.17 0.15
CA ALA A 25 -0.62 3.11 -0.30
C ALA A 25 0.01 4.51 -0.41
N ASP A 26 -0.75 5.51 -0.85
CA ASP A 26 -0.30 6.90 -0.90
C ASP A 26 -0.07 7.46 0.50
N ALA A 27 -1.02 7.25 1.43
CA ALA A 27 -0.87 7.67 2.83
C ALA A 27 0.34 7.01 3.52
N MET A 28 0.58 5.71 3.29
CA MET A 28 1.74 5.00 3.83
C MET A 28 3.09 5.56 3.35
N LEU A 29 3.10 6.22 2.20
CA LEU A 29 4.33 6.70 1.54
C LEU A 29 4.44 8.22 1.54
N GLU A 30 3.53 8.94 2.21
CA GLU A 30 3.49 10.40 2.25
C GLU A 30 4.82 10.99 2.76
N ASP A 31 5.34 10.43 3.85
CA ASP A 31 6.61 10.86 4.46
C ASP A 31 7.84 10.13 3.91
N ALA A 32 7.70 9.35 2.83
CA ALA A 32 8.81 8.57 2.30
C ALA A 32 9.88 9.49 1.68
N GLN A 33 11.04 9.54 2.32
CA GLN A 33 12.21 10.27 1.81
C GLN A 33 13.20 9.30 1.15
N PRO A 34 13.24 9.24 -0.20
CA PRO A 34 14.22 8.42 -0.88
C PRO A 34 15.63 9.00 -0.75
N LEU A 35 16.60 8.10 -0.68
CA LEU A 35 18.03 8.39 -0.83
C LEU A 35 18.44 8.32 -2.31
N GLU A 36 19.64 8.80 -2.61
CA GLU A 36 20.20 8.97 -3.96
C GLU A 36 19.93 7.81 -4.92
N HIS A 37 20.10 6.56 -4.46
CA HIS A 37 20.01 5.37 -5.31
C HIS A 37 18.72 4.56 -5.12
N ASN A 38 17.76 5.03 -4.29
CA ASN A 38 16.60 4.22 -3.93
C ASN A 38 15.24 4.87 -4.24
N GLY A 39 15.21 6.01 -4.95
CA GLY A 39 13.96 6.68 -5.35
C GLY A 39 12.95 5.79 -6.05
N PHE A 40 13.40 4.77 -6.77
CA PHE A 40 12.51 3.79 -7.40
C PHE A 40 11.69 2.98 -6.37
N LYS A 41 12.19 2.81 -5.14
CA LYS A 41 11.55 2.00 -4.10
C LYS A 41 10.22 2.58 -3.64
N VAL A 42 10.03 3.90 -3.67
CA VAL A 42 8.74 4.52 -3.29
C VAL A 42 7.65 4.07 -4.26
N ARG A 43 7.90 4.16 -5.57
CA ARG A 43 6.95 3.69 -6.59
C ARG A 43 6.75 2.18 -6.55
N LEU A 44 7.82 1.42 -6.28
CA LEU A 44 7.75 -0.03 -6.13
C LEU A 44 6.88 -0.43 -4.93
N ALA A 45 7.10 0.21 -3.77
CA ALA A 45 6.33 -0.01 -2.55
C ALA A 45 4.84 0.30 -2.78
N ARG A 46 4.52 1.42 -3.43
CA ARG A 46 3.14 1.78 -3.76
C ARG A 46 2.43 0.67 -4.55
N ARG A 47 3.09 0.16 -5.58
CA ARG A 47 2.55 -0.94 -6.42
C ARG A 47 2.43 -2.24 -5.64
N ALA A 48 3.42 -2.54 -4.79
CA ALA A 48 3.44 -3.75 -3.96
C ALA A 48 2.29 -3.74 -2.95
N ILE A 49 2.01 -2.61 -2.29
CA ILE A 49 0.89 -2.47 -1.34
C ILE A 49 -0.45 -2.71 -2.07
N ILE A 50 -0.69 -2.01 -3.18
CA ILE A 50 -1.93 -2.16 -3.96
C ILE A 50 -2.10 -3.61 -4.42
N ARG A 51 -1.03 -4.23 -4.91
CA ARG A 51 -1.05 -5.64 -5.34
C ARG A 51 -1.36 -6.56 -4.16
N ALA A 52 -0.63 -6.46 -3.06
CA ALA A 52 -0.81 -7.35 -1.91
C ALA A 52 -2.23 -7.25 -1.33
N LEU A 53 -2.80 -6.05 -1.26
CA LEU A 53 -4.19 -5.87 -0.83
C LEU A 53 -5.20 -6.44 -1.84
N SER A 54 -4.93 -6.30 -3.14
CA SER A 54 -5.74 -6.91 -4.20
C SER A 54 -5.69 -8.43 -4.16
N ASP A 55 -4.50 -9.00 -3.97
CA ASP A 55 -4.30 -10.46 -3.87
C ASP A 55 -4.96 -10.99 -2.58
N ALA A 56 -4.84 -10.28 -1.47
CA ALA A 56 -5.51 -10.65 -0.21
C ALA A 56 -7.05 -10.62 -0.34
N ALA A 57 -7.59 -9.65 -1.08
CA ALA A 57 -9.02 -9.54 -1.34
C ALA A 57 -9.59 -10.70 -2.14
N THR A 58 -8.78 -11.39 -2.95
CA THR A 58 -9.20 -12.53 -3.78
C THR A 58 -8.87 -13.89 -3.17
N GLY A 59 -8.32 -13.93 -1.95
CA GLY A 59 -7.98 -15.17 -1.24
C GLY A 59 -6.51 -15.58 -1.32
N GLY A 60 -5.60 -14.68 -1.70
CA GLY A 60 -4.16 -14.87 -1.59
C GLY A 60 -3.49 -15.57 -2.78
N SER A 61 -4.10 -15.52 -3.96
CA SER A 61 -3.49 -16.04 -5.19
C SER A 61 -2.40 -15.08 -5.68
N ALA A 62 -1.21 -15.19 -5.10
CA ALA A 62 -0.01 -14.62 -5.71
C ALA A 62 0.19 -15.29 -7.08
N GLN A 63 -0.16 -14.58 -8.17
CA GLN A 63 0.22 -14.96 -9.53
C GLN A 63 1.70 -14.66 -9.80
#